data_AF-A0A9W9UYU2-F1
#
_entry.id   AF-A0A9W9UYU2-F1
#
_cell.length_a   1.000
_cell.length_b   1.000
_cell.length_c   1.000
_cell.angle_alpha   90.00
_cell.angle_beta   90.00
_cell.angle_gamma   90.00
#
_symmetry.space_group_name_H-M   'P 1'
#
loop_
_entity.id
_entity.type
_entity.pdbx_description
1 polymer ?
#
loop_
_entity_poly.entity_id
_entity_poly.type
_entity_poly.pdbx_seq_one_letter_code
_entity_poly.pdbx_strand_id
1 'polypeptide(L)'
;MNKSVSMGPRPTKACVNCRRLKMKCEVSGPPPCRRCRHTRATCVFKPRANASHLHELADLHDHTPNSVPIIPGHQSILDRLARIEASLGIGEIEDDHSGEIDVEEPSDQTPGVYRAIAPPDEVVWSRPVVEQLWNSFLSNLPLLHFLTDRSAFASPTPLLLASVLYIAALHHPSSDQASLITGYFAATCCAISELVTPALYHTPVRSAPRWGREQHDSRQSKRENAFRNILGLIMASLSSEAYIDATGSWIAMAYRIWLDHCPVDLTTTTQDWRGLFSGLQVIDIEHASMHMSYPLLPRHAPAPGIQRLDSQQGNAFQGLAEMMHFGLSHFVGRGLPTIWSSIGADCTEIASEARSPFTPNDLQIIRHWARKLDDWLILYNGTSQPSPSDRQGILLLLQYHLHKLYVLSIYHPARGFDLSPANISAAERHELLVSARAVLRLRRDDASIWSNWDLVMITWAAILLLQGVEDGMTHQDDLYLIQAHLQSLERHNQSVPTIHALLFQRLESNMQAMHTPPDTSSALVFPGPGSGDSWTIFDQEIMSLANPAWLFEGSTQFQQFQTPFAVPQLQNTLPSAGGPIIPVSAPATE
;
A
#
# COMPACT_ATOMS: atom_id res chain seq x y z
N MET A 1 -2.47 3.34 59.40
CA MET A 1 -2.68 4.69 58.83
C MET A 1 -1.74 4.87 57.64
N ASN A 2 -2.26 4.61 56.44
CA ASN A 2 -1.55 4.78 55.17
C ASN A 2 -1.58 6.25 54.74
N LYS A 3 -0.49 6.76 54.16
CA LYS A 3 -0.53 7.86 53.19
C LYS A 3 0.31 7.50 51.98
N SER A 4 -0.37 7.08 50.92
CA SER A 4 0.11 7.00 49.55
C SER A 4 0.31 8.42 49.00
N VAL A 5 1.51 8.71 48.49
CA VAL A 5 1.82 9.95 47.78
C VAL A 5 1.71 9.69 46.27
N SER A 6 0.65 10.21 45.65
CA SER A 6 0.52 10.29 44.19
C SER A 6 1.34 11.50 43.68
N MET A 7 2.46 11.25 43.02
CA MET A 7 3.24 12.31 42.35
C MET A 7 2.63 12.66 40.99
N GLY A 8 1.81 13.72 40.97
CA GLY A 8 1.42 14.42 39.75
C GLY A 8 2.57 15.28 39.17
N PRO A 9 2.42 15.81 37.95
CA PRO A 9 3.48 16.55 37.24
C PRO A 9 3.95 17.78 38.03
N ARG A 10 5.27 18.00 38.08
CA ARG A 10 5.91 19.04 38.90
C ARG A 10 5.27 20.42 38.65
N PRO A 11 4.68 21.07 39.68
CA PRO A 11 3.97 22.33 39.49
C PRO A 11 4.95 23.45 39.12
N THR A 12 4.56 24.26 38.14
CA THR A 12 5.27 25.48 37.79
C THR A 12 5.50 26.37 39.02
N LYS A 13 6.74 26.78 39.29
CA LYS A 13 7.17 27.44 40.54
C LYS A 13 6.51 28.78 40.89
N ALA A 14 5.69 29.36 40.02
CA ALA A 14 5.01 30.64 40.26
C ALA A 14 3.70 30.78 39.47
N CYS A 15 2.67 31.35 40.10
CA CYS A 15 1.38 31.67 39.48
C CYS A 15 1.49 32.85 38.50
N VAL A 16 0.51 33.01 37.61
CA VAL A 16 0.48 34.04 36.56
C VAL A 16 0.54 35.45 37.16
N ASN A 17 -0.18 35.71 38.26
CA ASN A 17 -0.21 37.05 38.85
C ASN A 17 1.15 37.45 39.47
N CYS A 18 1.82 36.53 40.19
CA CYS A 18 3.16 36.77 40.72
C CYS A 18 4.20 36.93 39.60
N ARG A 19 4.08 36.17 38.49
CA ARG A 19 4.94 36.35 37.30
C ARG A 19 4.76 37.72 36.66
N ARG A 20 3.51 38.16 36.44
CA ARG A 20 3.18 39.45 35.85
C ARG A 20 3.78 40.61 36.65
N LEU A 21 3.71 40.52 37.97
CA LEU A 21 4.27 41.50 38.89
C LEU A 21 5.78 41.32 39.14
N LYS A 22 6.43 40.35 38.48
CA LYS A 22 7.85 39.98 38.66
C LYS A 22 8.26 39.78 40.14
N MET A 23 7.36 39.21 40.94
CA MET A 23 7.56 39.00 42.37
C MET A 23 7.62 37.50 42.72
N LYS A 24 8.28 37.18 43.83
CA LYS A 24 8.39 35.79 44.32
C LYS A 24 7.02 35.23 44.69
N CYS A 25 6.69 34.05 44.16
CA CYS A 25 5.46 33.34 44.48
C CYS A 25 5.68 32.43 45.70
N GLU A 26 4.91 32.64 46.77
CA GLU A 26 4.99 31.86 48.01
C GLU A 26 3.89 30.78 48.01
N VAL A 27 4.24 29.58 47.56
CA VAL A 27 3.34 28.42 47.51
C VAL A 27 3.39 27.68 48.84
N SER A 28 2.35 27.81 49.66
CA SER A 28 2.25 27.21 51.01
C SER A 28 1.21 26.09 51.09
N GLY A 29 0.83 25.50 49.95
CA GLY A 29 -0.27 24.54 49.82
C GLY A 29 -1.01 24.68 48.48
N PRO A 30 -2.25 24.15 48.35
CA PRO A 30 -3.07 24.37 47.16
C PRO A 30 -3.34 25.86 46.92
N PRO A 31 -3.55 26.28 45.66
CA PRO A 31 -3.85 27.67 45.34
C PRO A 31 -5.06 28.17 46.14
N PRO A 32 -5.11 29.46 46.53
CA PRO A 32 -4.20 30.53 46.12
C PRO A 32 -2.88 30.60 46.93
N CYS A 33 -1.81 31.08 46.29
CA CYS A 33 -0.54 31.38 46.96
C CYS A 33 -0.73 32.46 48.04
N ARG A 34 0.15 32.50 49.05
CA ARG A 34 -0.02 33.37 50.23
C ARG A 34 -0.28 34.84 49.86
N ARG A 35 0.44 35.35 48.85
CA ARG A 35 0.32 36.73 48.39
C ARG A 35 -1.01 37.02 47.71
N CYS A 36 -1.43 36.16 46.79
CA CYS A 36 -2.74 36.29 46.13
C CYS A 36 -3.90 36.15 47.12
N ARG A 37 -3.72 35.37 48.20
CA ARG A 37 -4.69 35.27 49.29
C ARG A 37 -4.84 36.59 50.04
N HIS A 38 -3.75 37.25 50.39
CA HIS A 38 -3.78 38.55 51.09
C HIS A 38 -4.38 39.68 50.25
N THR A 39 -4.10 39.69 48.95
CA THR A 39 -4.60 40.73 48.04
C THR A 39 -5.94 40.39 47.38
N ARG A 40 -6.57 39.26 47.77
CA ARG A 40 -7.79 38.71 47.15
C ARG A 40 -7.72 38.65 45.62
N ALA A 41 -6.54 38.38 45.07
CA ALA A 41 -6.31 38.33 43.63
C ALA A 41 -6.39 36.89 43.11
N THR A 42 -6.82 36.74 41.86
CA THR A 42 -6.94 35.43 41.20
C THR A 42 -5.56 34.75 41.06
N CYS A 43 -5.44 33.52 41.54
CA CYS A 43 -4.17 32.78 41.58
C CYS A 43 -4.20 31.54 40.69
N VAL A 44 -3.86 31.71 39.41
CA VAL A 44 -3.83 30.62 38.43
C VAL A 44 -2.40 30.18 38.15
N PHE A 45 -2.14 28.87 38.16
CA PHE A 45 -0.88 28.28 37.70
C PHE A 45 -1.09 27.73 36.29
N LYS A 46 -0.51 28.40 35.29
CA LYS A 46 -0.48 27.89 33.90
C LYS A 46 0.87 27.20 33.63
N PRO A 47 0.89 25.99 33.03
CA PRO A 47 2.10 25.37 32.47
C PRO A 47 2.81 26.34 31.51
N ARG A 48 4.14 26.25 31.39
CA ARG A 48 4.88 27.05 30.38
C ARG A 48 4.55 26.56 28.97
N ALA A 49 4.68 27.46 28.00
CA ALA A 49 4.20 27.41 26.61
C ALA A 49 4.63 26.21 25.74
N ASN A 50 5.32 25.21 26.29
CA ASN A 50 5.69 23.98 25.59
C ASN A 50 4.64 22.87 25.79
N ALA A 51 3.61 23.13 26.60
CA ALA A 51 2.51 22.20 26.90
C ALA A 51 1.12 22.77 26.54
N SER A 52 1.05 23.91 25.83
CA SER A 52 -0.21 24.60 25.49
C SER A 52 -0.78 24.27 24.11
N HIS A 53 -0.09 23.46 23.30
CA HIS A 53 -0.55 23.12 21.95
C HIS A 53 -1.80 22.20 21.91
N LEU A 54 -2.29 21.77 23.08
CA LEU A 54 -3.53 20.99 23.25
C LEU A 54 -4.74 21.83 23.71
N HIS A 55 -4.63 23.15 23.82
CA HIS A 55 -5.73 24.01 24.30
C HIS A 55 -6.09 25.18 23.39
N GLU A 56 -5.42 25.34 22.24
CA GLU A 56 -5.66 26.48 21.34
C GLU A 56 -6.89 26.32 20.41
N LEU A 57 -7.74 25.31 20.64
CA LEU A 57 -9.05 25.16 19.98
C LEU A 57 -10.23 25.65 20.84
N ALA A 58 -10.00 26.24 22.02
CA ALA A 58 -11.08 26.58 22.96
C ALA A 58 -11.37 28.09 23.15
N ASP A 59 -10.55 29.01 22.64
CA ASP A 59 -10.69 30.46 22.90
C ASP A 59 -11.03 31.29 21.64
N LEU A 60 -11.98 30.82 20.83
CA LEU A 60 -12.63 31.63 19.78
C LEU A 60 -14.16 31.48 19.83
N HIS A 61 -14.78 31.81 20.96
CA HIS A 61 -16.19 32.18 20.98
C HIS A 61 -16.54 33.02 22.22
N ASP A 62 -16.47 34.33 22.07
CA ASP A 62 -17.25 35.23 22.93
C ASP A 62 -17.64 36.44 22.09
N HIS A 63 -18.86 36.43 21.51
CA HIS A 63 -19.72 37.59 21.23
C HIS A 63 -21.11 37.18 20.67
N THR A 64 -22.04 36.84 21.58
CA THR A 64 -23.52 37.12 21.53
C THR A 64 -24.40 36.35 20.49
N PRO A 65 -25.76 36.33 20.62
CA PRO A 65 -26.48 35.17 21.17
C PRO A 65 -27.64 34.65 20.29
N ASN A 66 -27.71 33.34 20.05
CA ASN A 66 -28.92 32.50 20.14
C ASN A 66 -28.73 31.16 19.42
N SER A 67 -29.22 30.12 20.08
CA SER A 67 -29.30 28.70 19.68
C SER A 67 -27.97 27.98 19.37
N VAL A 68 -27.41 27.31 20.38
CA VAL A 68 -26.41 26.23 20.21
C VAL A 68 -26.91 24.97 20.94
N PRO A 69 -26.75 23.76 20.36
CA PRO A 69 -27.01 22.48 21.03
C PRO A 69 -26.05 22.23 22.19
N ILE A 70 -26.56 21.65 23.27
CA ILE A 70 -25.81 21.35 24.50
C ILE A 70 -24.66 20.37 24.19
N ILE A 71 -23.41 20.84 24.29
CA ILE A 71 -22.22 19.98 24.30
C ILE A 71 -22.20 19.23 25.65
N PRO A 72 -22.20 17.88 25.69
CA PRO A 72 -22.15 17.15 26.95
C PRO A 72 -20.82 17.38 27.66
N GLY A 73 -20.87 17.82 28.92
CA GLY A 73 -19.68 18.03 29.74
C GLY A 73 -18.86 16.74 29.90
N HIS A 74 -17.56 16.89 30.14
CA HIS A 74 -16.59 15.79 30.29
C HIS A 74 -17.08 14.66 31.22
N GLN A 75 -17.88 14.99 32.24
CA GLN A 75 -18.49 14.01 33.13
C GLN A 75 -19.48 13.06 32.42
N SER A 76 -20.28 13.58 31.48
CA SER A 76 -21.21 12.76 30.69
C SER A 76 -20.48 11.77 29.78
N ILE A 77 -19.25 12.09 29.36
CA ILE A 77 -18.41 11.18 28.56
C ILE A 77 -17.89 10.05 29.45
N LEU A 78 -17.41 10.38 30.65
CA LEU A 78 -16.94 9.41 31.63
C LEU A 78 -18.08 8.49 32.11
N ASP A 79 -19.27 9.01 32.34
CA ASP A 79 -20.43 8.21 32.75
C ASP A 79 -20.92 7.28 31.62
N ARG A 80 -20.73 7.67 30.35
CA ARG A 80 -20.99 6.80 29.20
C ARG A 80 -19.96 5.70 29.09
N LEU A 81 -18.68 6.01 29.31
CA LEU A 81 -17.60 5.02 29.33
C LEU A 81 -17.80 3.99 30.44
N ALA A 82 -18.16 4.42 31.66
CA ALA A 82 -18.44 3.51 32.76
C ALA A 82 -19.61 2.54 32.46
N ARG A 83 -20.65 3.02 31.75
CA ARG A 83 -21.76 2.15 31.31
C ARG A 83 -21.33 1.15 30.23
N ILE A 84 -20.42 1.55 29.34
CA ILE A 84 -19.86 0.66 28.31
C ILE A 84 -18.97 -0.40 28.97
N GLU A 85 -18.10 -0.01 29.91
CA GLU A 85 -17.24 -0.92 30.66
C GLU A 85 -18.04 -1.95 31.47
N ALA A 86 -19.13 -1.52 32.12
CA ALA A 86 -20.05 -2.42 32.82
C ALA A 86 -20.76 -3.40 31.86
N SER A 87 -21.17 -2.92 30.68
CA SER A 87 -21.80 -3.77 29.65
C SER A 87 -20.83 -4.78 29.04
N LEU A 88 -19.53 -4.48 29.07
CA LEU A 88 -18.45 -5.35 28.59
C LEU A 88 -17.89 -6.27 29.69
N GLY A 89 -18.44 -6.22 30.91
CA GLY A 89 -18.01 -7.10 32.01
C GLY A 89 -16.60 -6.84 32.53
N ILE A 90 -16.03 -5.65 32.31
CA ILE A 90 -14.63 -5.33 32.66
C ILE A 90 -14.47 -5.02 34.18
N GLY A 91 -15.50 -5.31 35.00
CA GLY A 91 -15.64 -4.76 36.35
C GLY A 91 -15.78 -5.72 37.54
N GLU A 92 -16.02 -7.02 37.38
CA GLU A 92 -16.30 -7.90 38.54
C GLU A 92 -15.56 -9.26 38.47
N ILE A 93 -14.94 -9.63 39.60
CA ILE A 93 -14.22 -10.89 39.83
C ILE A 93 -15.26 -11.93 40.30
N GLU A 94 -15.41 -13.02 39.55
CA GLU A 94 -16.36 -14.10 39.85
C GLU A 94 -15.84 -15.08 40.91
N ASP A 95 -16.72 -15.47 41.84
CA ASP A 95 -16.55 -16.54 42.83
C ASP A 95 -17.18 -17.84 42.31
N ASP A 96 -16.49 -18.93 42.62
CA ASP A 96 -16.59 -20.33 42.14
C ASP A 96 -17.80 -21.10 42.72
N HIS A 97 -18.43 -22.02 41.96
CA HIS A 97 -19.09 -23.25 42.48
C HIS A 97 -19.41 -24.29 41.39
N SER A 98 -19.01 -25.53 41.67
CA SER A 98 -19.02 -26.73 40.82
C SER A 98 -20.15 -27.72 41.15
N GLY A 99 -20.54 -28.55 40.17
CA GLY A 99 -21.43 -29.70 40.35
C GLY A 99 -21.32 -30.71 39.18
N GLU A 100 -20.83 -31.91 39.48
CA GLU A 100 -20.63 -33.06 38.58
C GLU A 100 -21.91 -33.88 38.35
N ILE A 101 -22.16 -34.37 37.12
CA ILE A 101 -22.83 -35.68 36.85
C ILE A 101 -22.29 -36.25 35.51
N ASP A 102 -21.99 -37.55 35.54
CA ASP A 102 -21.42 -38.44 34.51
C ASP A 102 -22.42 -38.88 33.42
N VAL A 103 -21.94 -39.32 32.24
CA VAL A 103 -22.52 -40.29 31.25
C VAL A 103 -21.93 -40.12 29.83
N GLU A 104 -21.74 -41.27 29.17
CA GLU A 104 -20.88 -41.70 28.05
C GLU A 104 -21.06 -41.07 26.63
N GLU A 105 -19.94 -41.08 25.87
CA GLU A 105 -19.70 -40.57 24.49
C GLU A 105 -20.43 -41.33 23.34
N PRO A 106 -20.54 -40.68 22.16
CA PRO A 106 -19.68 -41.09 21.04
C PRO A 106 -19.01 -39.92 20.28
N SER A 107 -17.79 -40.20 19.83
CA SER A 107 -16.81 -39.33 19.17
C SER A 107 -17.16 -38.91 17.73
N ASP A 108 -17.01 -37.61 17.42
CA ASP A 108 -16.53 -37.14 16.10
C ASP A 108 -15.92 -35.72 16.21
N GLN A 109 -14.60 -35.62 15.99
CA GLN A 109 -13.82 -34.38 16.06
C GLN A 109 -13.52 -33.86 14.65
N THR A 110 -14.12 -32.74 14.24
CA THR A 110 -13.69 -31.98 13.06
C THR A 110 -13.15 -30.59 13.45
N PRO A 111 -12.00 -30.12 12.88
CA PRO A 111 -11.34 -28.87 13.28
C PRO A 111 -12.07 -27.59 12.85
N GLY A 112 -11.77 -26.48 13.53
CA GLY A 112 -12.51 -25.20 13.49
C GLY A 112 -12.62 -24.43 12.17
N VAL A 113 -11.98 -24.86 11.07
CA VAL A 113 -12.19 -24.24 9.73
C VAL A 113 -13.63 -24.48 9.25
N TYR A 114 -14.21 -25.64 9.56
CA TYR A 114 -15.55 -26.02 9.11
C TYR A 114 -16.70 -25.35 9.89
N ARG A 115 -16.42 -24.70 11.02
CA ARG A 115 -17.43 -23.96 11.79
C ARG A 115 -17.65 -22.52 11.30
N ALA A 116 -16.65 -21.95 10.64
CA ALA A 116 -16.65 -20.56 10.18
C ALA A 116 -17.29 -20.35 8.80
N ILE A 117 -17.53 -21.44 8.08
CA ILE A 117 -17.93 -21.43 6.68
C ILE A 117 -19.38 -21.86 6.63
N ALA A 118 -20.30 -20.92 6.34
CA ALA A 118 -21.64 -21.26 5.84
C ALA A 118 -21.50 -22.29 4.71
N PRO A 119 -22.41 -23.28 4.59
CA PRO A 119 -22.07 -24.65 4.19
C PRO A 119 -21.06 -24.68 3.05
N PRO A 120 -19.83 -25.19 3.29
CA PRO A 120 -18.78 -25.15 2.29
C PRO A 120 -19.26 -25.87 1.04
N ASP A 121 -19.16 -25.19 -0.11
CA ASP A 121 -19.19 -25.88 -1.39
C ASP A 121 -18.08 -26.94 -1.34
N GLU A 122 -18.45 -28.23 -1.29
CA GLU A 122 -17.53 -29.36 -1.11
C GLU A 122 -16.43 -29.36 -2.18
N VAL A 123 -16.70 -28.76 -3.35
CA VAL A 123 -15.75 -28.66 -4.46
C VAL A 123 -14.60 -27.71 -4.13
N VAL A 124 -14.90 -26.52 -3.57
CA VAL A 124 -13.90 -25.46 -3.25
C VAL A 124 -12.93 -25.93 -2.16
N TRP A 125 -13.41 -26.72 -1.20
CA TRP A 125 -12.61 -27.18 -0.07
C TRP A 125 -12.08 -28.61 -0.24
N SER A 126 -12.23 -29.18 -1.43
CA SER A 126 -11.70 -30.51 -1.71
C SER A 126 -10.17 -30.53 -1.54
N ARG A 127 -9.68 -31.56 -0.87
CA ARG A 127 -8.24 -31.71 -0.57
C ARG A 127 -7.33 -31.54 -1.79
N PRO A 128 -7.64 -32.13 -2.98
CA PRO A 128 -6.79 -31.97 -4.16
C PRO A 128 -6.68 -30.51 -4.63
N VAL A 129 -7.78 -29.77 -4.57
CA VAL A 129 -7.83 -28.35 -4.98
C VAL A 129 -6.99 -27.50 -4.03
N VAL A 130 -7.20 -27.66 -2.73
CA VAL A 130 -6.45 -26.91 -1.70
C VAL A 130 -4.95 -27.22 -1.79
N GLU A 131 -4.57 -28.50 -1.92
CA GLU A 131 -3.16 -28.89 -2.07
C GLU A 131 -2.54 -28.30 -3.35
N GLN A 132 -3.27 -28.30 -4.48
CA GLN A 132 -2.79 -27.73 -5.73
C GLN A 132 -2.57 -26.22 -5.62
N LEU A 133 -3.54 -25.48 -5.10
CA LEU A 133 -3.45 -24.03 -4.95
C LEU A 133 -2.37 -23.62 -3.96
N TRP A 134 -2.28 -24.32 -2.83
CA TRP A 134 -1.25 -24.07 -1.81
C TRP A 134 0.16 -24.29 -2.35
N ASN A 135 0.38 -25.39 -3.09
CA ASN A 135 1.66 -25.66 -3.72
C ASN A 135 1.98 -24.64 -4.81
N SER A 136 0.99 -24.26 -5.63
CA SER A 136 1.14 -23.20 -6.63
C SER A 136 1.58 -21.89 -5.99
N PHE A 137 0.96 -21.51 -4.87
CA PHE A 137 1.35 -20.33 -4.10
C PHE A 137 2.78 -20.43 -3.59
N LEU A 138 3.16 -21.53 -2.93
CA LEU A 138 4.51 -21.67 -2.37
C LEU A 138 5.61 -21.74 -3.45
N SER A 139 5.31 -22.28 -4.62
CA SER A 139 6.22 -22.31 -5.77
C SER A 139 6.43 -20.93 -6.38
N ASN A 140 5.41 -20.08 -6.37
CA ASN A 140 5.44 -18.75 -6.97
C ASN A 140 5.50 -17.61 -5.95
N LEU A 141 5.65 -17.93 -4.66
CA LEU A 141 5.61 -16.96 -3.55
C LEU A 141 6.62 -15.84 -3.81
N PRO A 142 6.17 -14.59 -3.98
CA PRO A 142 7.08 -13.46 -4.15
C PRO A 142 7.92 -13.30 -2.90
N LEU A 143 9.06 -12.63 -3.05
CA LEU A 143 9.91 -12.32 -1.91
C LEU A 143 9.16 -11.31 -1.03
N LEU A 144 8.48 -11.81 0.01
CA LEU A 144 7.93 -10.98 1.07
C LEU A 144 9.12 -10.40 1.84
N HIS A 145 9.54 -9.19 1.48
CA HIS A 145 10.72 -8.50 2.00
C HIS A 145 10.74 -8.35 3.54
N PHE A 146 9.60 -8.61 4.18
CA PHE A 146 9.40 -8.55 5.62
C PHE A 146 9.34 -9.93 6.31
N LEU A 147 9.36 -11.05 5.57
CA LEU A 147 9.45 -12.39 6.14
C LEU A 147 10.77 -13.05 5.73
N THR A 148 11.47 -13.59 6.71
CA THR A 148 12.78 -14.22 6.49
C THR A 148 12.68 -15.73 6.23
N ASP A 149 11.59 -16.37 6.70
CA ASP A 149 11.40 -17.82 6.65
C ASP A 149 9.97 -18.20 6.21
N ARG A 150 9.88 -19.22 5.34
CA ARG A 150 8.62 -19.83 4.89
C ARG A 150 7.93 -20.63 5.99
N SER A 151 8.60 -20.93 7.11
CA SER A 151 8.01 -21.61 8.26
C SER A 151 6.79 -20.89 8.85
N ALA A 152 6.65 -19.57 8.62
CA ALA A 152 5.46 -18.80 8.97
C ALA A 152 4.16 -19.39 8.40
N PHE A 153 4.24 -20.11 7.27
CA PHE A 153 3.10 -20.74 6.60
C PHE A 153 2.85 -22.20 7.01
N ALA A 154 3.70 -22.81 7.86
CA ALA A 154 3.63 -24.25 8.14
C ALA A 154 2.37 -24.69 8.92
N SER A 155 1.70 -23.79 9.62
CA SER A 155 0.49 -24.08 10.40
C SER A 155 -0.49 -22.92 10.33
N PRO A 156 -1.12 -22.68 9.15
CA PRO A 156 -1.88 -21.48 8.89
C PRO A 156 -3.14 -21.42 9.77
N THR A 157 -3.48 -20.22 10.22
CA THR A 157 -4.81 -19.96 10.79
C THR A 157 -5.87 -19.98 9.68
N PRO A 158 -7.17 -20.12 10.00
CA PRO A 158 -8.22 -20.10 8.98
C PRO A 158 -8.14 -18.86 8.07
N LEU A 159 -7.84 -17.69 8.65
CA LEU A 159 -7.64 -16.47 7.89
C LEU A 159 -6.43 -16.57 6.94
N LEU A 160 -5.26 -16.96 7.44
CA LEU A 160 -4.07 -17.07 6.59
C LEU A 160 -4.29 -18.07 5.44
N LEU A 161 -4.92 -19.20 5.73
CA LEU A 161 -5.25 -20.21 4.72
C LEU A 161 -6.20 -19.63 3.66
N ALA A 162 -7.31 -19.02 4.06
CA ALA A 162 -8.28 -18.45 3.13
C ALA A 162 -7.67 -17.34 2.25
N SER A 163 -6.90 -16.42 2.85
CA SER A 163 -6.22 -15.34 2.11
C SER A 163 -5.21 -15.89 1.10
N VAL A 164 -4.42 -16.91 1.48
CA VAL A 164 -3.44 -17.53 0.59
C VAL A 164 -4.13 -18.24 -0.57
N LEU A 165 -5.20 -19.00 -0.31
CA LEU A 165 -5.96 -19.68 -1.36
C LEU A 165 -6.68 -18.70 -2.29
N TYR A 166 -7.17 -17.58 -1.76
CA TYR A 166 -7.73 -16.50 -2.56
C TYR A 166 -6.71 -15.94 -3.55
N ILE A 167 -5.51 -15.59 -3.08
CA ILE A 167 -4.41 -15.12 -3.94
C ILE A 167 -3.99 -16.20 -4.94
N ALA A 168 -3.82 -17.44 -4.48
CA ALA A 168 -3.43 -18.55 -5.34
C ALA A 168 -4.42 -18.74 -6.48
N ALA A 169 -5.72 -18.70 -6.19
CA ALA A 169 -6.78 -18.79 -7.19
C ALA A 169 -6.80 -17.55 -8.10
N LEU A 170 -6.60 -16.35 -7.54
CA LEU A 170 -6.58 -15.08 -8.27
C LEU A 170 -5.50 -15.05 -9.36
N HIS A 171 -4.33 -15.62 -9.07
CA HIS A 171 -3.18 -15.65 -9.98
C HIS A 171 -3.03 -16.99 -10.73
N HIS A 172 -3.99 -17.92 -10.59
CA HIS A 172 -3.85 -19.24 -11.19
C HIS A 172 -4.05 -19.18 -12.73
N PRO A 173 -3.17 -19.79 -13.54
CA PRO A 173 -3.30 -19.77 -14.99
C PRO A 173 -4.46 -20.63 -15.53
N SER A 174 -4.85 -21.68 -14.78
CA SER A 174 -6.01 -22.52 -15.14
C SER A 174 -7.33 -21.83 -14.79
N SER A 175 -8.21 -21.75 -15.80
CA SER A 175 -9.59 -21.24 -15.73
C SER A 175 -10.42 -21.92 -14.62
N ASP A 176 -10.31 -23.24 -14.48
CA ASP A 176 -11.08 -24.00 -13.48
C ASP A 176 -10.74 -23.56 -12.06
N GLN A 177 -9.45 -23.37 -11.76
CA GLN A 177 -8.98 -22.95 -10.44
C GLN A 177 -9.26 -21.46 -10.18
N ALA A 178 -9.13 -20.61 -11.20
CA ALA A 178 -9.50 -19.21 -11.11
C ALA A 178 -11.02 -19.01 -10.88
N SER A 179 -11.87 -19.98 -11.22
CA SER A 179 -13.31 -19.89 -10.93
C SER A 179 -13.63 -19.92 -9.43
N LEU A 180 -12.72 -20.44 -8.60
CA LEU A 180 -12.90 -20.61 -7.15
C LEU A 180 -12.63 -19.35 -6.33
N ILE A 181 -12.18 -18.26 -6.98
CA ILE A 181 -11.81 -16.99 -6.34
C ILE A 181 -12.90 -16.47 -5.39
N THR A 182 -14.18 -16.58 -5.79
CA THR A 182 -15.32 -16.09 -4.99
C THR A 182 -15.49 -16.85 -3.68
N GLY A 183 -15.31 -18.18 -3.72
CA GLY A 183 -15.40 -19.03 -2.54
C GLY A 183 -14.32 -18.69 -1.52
N TYR A 184 -13.08 -18.52 -1.97
CA TYR A 184 -11.99 -18.16 -1.07
C TYR A 184 -12.03 -16.69 -0.61
N PHE A 185 -12.52 -15.78 -1.45
CA PHE A 185 -12.77 -14.40 -1.03
C PHE A 185 -13.84 -14.34 0.07
N ALA A 186 -14.97 -15.02 -0.11
CA ALA A 186 -16.02 -15.11 0.90
C ALA A 186 -15.49 -15.74 2.20
N ALA A 187 -14.68 -16.80 2.10
CA ALA A 187 -14.04 -17.42 3.26
C ALA A 187 -13.08 -16.48 3.99
N THR A 188 -12.35 -15.65 3.24
CA THR A 188 -11.46 -14.62 3.80
C THR A 188 -12.28 -13.60 4.57
N CYS A 189 -13.35 -13.05 3.98
CA CYS A 189 -14.24 -12.12 4.65
C CYS A 189 -14.91 -12.74 5.90
N CYS A 190 -15.33 -14.00 5.85
CA CYS A 190 -15.88 -14.71 7.02
C CYS A 190 -14.84 -14.81 8.14
N ALA A 191 -13.62 -15.27 7.83
CA ALA A 191 -12.54 -15.37 8.81
C ALA A 191 -12.16 -14.01 9.42
N ILE A 192 -12.16 -12.93 8.64
CA ILE A 192 -11.96 -11.57 9.14
C ILE A 192 -13.12 -11.16 10.06
N SER A 193 -14.37 -11.46 9.69
CA SER A 193 -15.53 -11.12 10.51
C SER A 193 -15.50 -11.79 11.88
N GLU A 194 -15.01 -13.04 11.95
CA GLU A 194 -14.85 -13.78 13.21
C GLU A 194 -13.75 -13.19 14.12
N LEU A 195 -12.72 -12.56 13.55
CA LEU A 195 -11.72 -11.83 14.34
C LEU A 195 -12.31 -10.59 15.01
N VAL A 196 -13.25 -9.90 14.34
CA VAL A 196 -13.90 -8.68 14.86
C VAL A 196 -15.01 -9.02 15.84
N THR A 197 -15.79 -10.05 15.53
CA THR A 197 -16.88 -10.54 16.36
C THR A 197 -16.59 -12.01 16.67
N PRO A 198 -15.74 -12.30 17.66
CA PRO A 198 -15.60 -13.66 18.16
C PRO A 198 -17.01 -14.12 18.53
N ALA A 199 -17.53 -15.07 17.78
CA ALA A 199 -18.94 -15.37 17.69
C ALA A 199 -19.71 -15.20 19.01
N LEU A 200 -20.68 -14.26 19.00
CA LEU A 200 -21.91 -14.32 19.81
C LEU A 200 -22.78 -15.54 19.41
N TYR A 201 -22.34 -16.37 18.45
CA TYR A 201 -22.92 -17.67 18.11
C TYR A 201 -22.49 -18.77 19.10
N HIS A 202 -22.67 -18.51 20.39
CA HIS A 202 -23.19 -19.56 21.25
C HIS A 202 -24.69 -19.69 20.94
N THR A 203 -25.06 -20.26 19.80
CA THR A 203 -26.35 -20.95 19.76
C THR A 203 -26.28 -22.01 20.87
N PRO A 204 -27.20 -22.01 21.86
CA PRO A 204 -27.22 -23.01 22.91
C PRO A 204 -27.78 -24.30 22.31
N VAL A 205 -27.05 -24.90 21.37
CA VAL A 205 -27.22 -26.30 21.04
C VAL A 205 -26.58 -27.03 22.20
N ARG A 206 -27.44 -27.39 23.16
CA ARG A 206 -27.25 -28.40 24.21
C ARG A 206 -25.79 -28.82 24.40
N SER A 207 -25.15 -28.17 25.38
CA SER A 207 -24.10 -28.70 26.24
C SER A 207 -23.41 -29.96 25.70
N ALA A 208 -22.46 -29.80 24.78
CA ALA A 208 -21.43 -30.82 24.60
C ALA A 208 -20.70 -30.96 25.95
N PRO A 209 -20.50 -32.18 26.48
CA PRO A 209 -19.84 -32.34 27.76
C PRO A 209 -18.40 -31.85 27.64
N ARG A 210 -18.01 -31.00 28.59
CA ARG A 210 -16.70 -30.37 28.75
C ARG A 210 -15.67 -31.42 29.18
N TRP A 211 -15.40 -32.41 28.32
CA TRP A 211 -14.29 -33.32 28.51
C TRP A 211 -12.99 -32.59 28.13
N GLY A 212 -12.25 -32.15 29.15
CA GLY A 212 -10.80 -32.26 29.19
C GLY A 212 -9.99 -31.64 28.05
N ARG A 213 -10.47 -30.56 27.42
CA ARG A 213 -9.61 -29.68 26.63
C ARG A 213 -10.02 -28.23 26.83
N GLU A 214 -9.96 -27.78 28.09
CA GLU A 214 -9.25 -26.51 28.29
C GLU A 214 -7.84 -26.75 27.77
N GLN A 215 -7.66 -26.61 26.45
CA GLN A 215 -6.37 -26.26 25.91
C GLN A 215 -6.06 -24.95 26.63
N HIS A 216 -5.27 -25.05 27.70
CA HIS A 216 -4.46 -23.95 28.17
C HIS A 216 -3.61 -23.57 26.96
N ASP A 217 -4.19 -22.80 26.04
CA ASP A 217 -3.48 -22.21 24.93
C ASP A 217 -2.42 -21.37 25.60
N SER A 218 -1.20 -21.91 25.56
CA SER A 218 -0.06 -21.24 26.14
C SER A 218 -0.03 -19.83 25.58
N ARG A 219 0.39 -18.86 26.38
CA ARG A 219 0.55 -17.47 25.92
C ARG A 219 1.36 -17.39 24.61
N GLN A 220 2.25 -18.36 24.40
CA GLN A 220 3.01 -18.55 23.18
C GLN A 220 2.14 -18.97 21.99
N SER A 221 1.28 -19.99 22.13
CA SER A 221 0.37 -20.42 21.07
C SER A 221 -0.59 -19.30 20.63
N LYS A 222 -1.11 -18.51 21.58
CA LYS A 222 -1.95 -17.34 21.26
C LYS A 222 -1.20 -16.28 20.45
N ARG A 223 0.08 -16.04 20.75
CA ARG A 223 0.93 -15.11 19.98
C ARG A 223 1.23 -15.63 18.58
N GLU A 224 1.49 -16.92 18.44
CA GLU A 224 1.73 -17.54 17.13
C GLU A 224 0.48 -17.46 16.24
N ASN A 225 -0.71 -17.68 16.81
CA ASN A 225 -1.97 -17.48 16.09
C ASN A 225 -2.17 -16.00 15.73
N ALA A 226 -1.89 -15.06 16.63
CA ALA A 226 -1.96 -13.62 16.34
C ALA A 226 -1.00 -13.22 15.20
N PHE A 227 0.24 -13.73 15.22
CA PHE A 227 1.22 -13.52 14.15
C PHE A 227 0.68 -13.96 12.79
N ARG A 228 0.14 -15.20 12.73
CA ARG A 228 -0.41 -15.76 11.48
C ARG A 228 -1.69 -15.06 11.03
N ASN A 229 -2.52 -14.58 11.96
CA ASN A 229 -3.69 -13.76 11.63
C ASN A 229 -3.28 -12.40 11.05
N ILE A 230 -2.26 -11.74 11.62
CA ILE A 230 -1.70 -10.51 11.03
C ILE A 230 -1.18 -10.79 9.62
N LEU A 231 -0.43 -11.88 9.43
CA LEU A 231 0.03 -12.28 8.11
C LEU A 231 -1.15 -12.53 7.15
N GLY A 232 -2.21 -13.19 7.61
CA GLY A 232 -3.42 -13.40 6.81
C GLY A 232 -4.14 -12.11 6.42
N LEU A 233 -4.17 -11.10 7.32
CA LEU A 233 -4.69 -9.76 7.02
C LEU A 233 -3.81 -9.00 6.02
N ILE A 234 -2.48 -9.12 6.13
CA ILE A 234 -1.52 -8.58 5.15
C ILE A 234 -1.82 -9.18 3.77
N MET A 235 -1.88 -10.52 3.66
CA MET A 235 -2.16 -11.20 2.39
C MET A 235 -3.51 -10.76 1.80
N ALA A 236 -4.57 -10.71 2.61
CA ALA A 236 -5.88 -10.24 2.17
C ALA A 236 -5.83 -8.79 1.67
N SER A 237 -5.05 -7.93 2.33
CA SER A 237 -4.93 -6.52 1.98
C SER A 237 -4.16 -6.32 0.67
N LEU A 238 -3.02 -7.00 0.47
CA LEU A 238 -2.21 -6.91 -0.77
C LEU A 238 -3.03 -7.13 -2.05
N SER A 239 -3.95 -8.08 -2.00
CA SER A 239 -4.83 -8.46 -3.13
C SER A 239 -6.12 -7.66 -3.22
N SER A 240 -6.32 -6.69 -2.32
CA SER A 240 -7.55 -5.92 -2.17
C SER A 240 -7.34 -4.40 -2.12
N GLU A 241 -6.09 -3.93 -2.03
CA GLU A 241 -5.74 -2.49 -1.99
C GLU A 241 -6.47 -1.73 -3.09
N ALA A 242 -7.02 -0.58 -2.67
CA ALA A 242 -7.76 0.39 -3.48
C ALA A 242 -9.10 -0.11 -4.05
N TYR A 243 -9.23 -1.42 -4.27
CA TYR A 243 -10.40 -2.04 -4.86
C TYR A 243 -11.49 -2.36 -3.84
N ILE A 244 -11.13 -2.71 -2.60
CA ILE A 244 -12.08 -3.08 -1.55
C ILE A 244 -12.07 -2.01 -0.46
N ASP A 245 -13.20 -1.34 -0.26
CA ASP A 245 -13.34 -0.27 0.72
C ASP A 245 -12.99 -0.68 2.17
N ALA A 246 -13.18 -1.97 2.48
CA ALA A 246 -12.89 -2.52 3.81
C ALA A 246 -11.37 -2.70 4.09
N THR A 247 -10.49 -2.60 3.09
CA THR A 247 -9.06 -2.89 3.24
C THR A 247 -8.39 -2.03 4.31
N GLY A 248 -8.68 -0.73 4.37
CA GLY A 248 -8.18 0.14 5.46
C GLY A 248 -8.59 -0.35 6.86
N SER A 249 -9.77 -0.94 7.01
CA SER A 249 -10.20 -1.53 8.29
C SER A 249 -9.43 -2.81 8.62
N TRP A 250 -9.08 -3.62 7.62
CA TRP A 250 -8.28 -4.83 7.81
C TRP A 250 -6.85 -4.50 8.24
N ILE A 251 -6.25 -3.47 7.64
CA ILE A 251 -4.94 -2.93 8.02
C ILE A 251 -4.98 -2.41 9.48
N ALA A 252 -5.99 -1.63 9.83
CA ALA A 252 -6.17 -1.13 11.20
C ALA A 252 -6.32 -2.27 12.23
N MET A 253 -7.07 -3.31 11.87
CA MET A 253 -7.24 -4.51 12.70
C MET A 253 -5.91 -5.25 12.90
N ALA A 254 -5.14 -5.45 11.83
CA ALA A 254 -3.84 -6.09 11.90
C ALA A 254 -2.88 -5.32 12.80
N TYR A 255 -2.85 -3.99 12.67
CA TYR A 255 -2.08 -3.12 13.55
C TYR A 255 -2.54 -3.21 15.01
N ARG A 256 -3.84 -3.30 15.27
CA ARG A 256 -4.38 -3.47 16.63
C ARG A 256 -3.94 -4.81 17.24
N ILE A 257 -4.05 -5.91 16.51
CA ILE A 257 -3.59 -7.23 16.95
C ILE A 257 -2.08 -7.21 17.21
N TRP A 258 -1.32 -6.53 16.35
CA TRP A 258 0.11 -6.36 16.55
C TRP A 258 0.42 -5.64 17.86
N LEU A 259 -0.27 -4.53 18.18
CA LEU A 259 -0.09 -3.81 19.44
C LEU A 259 -0.38 -4.66 20.68
N ASP A 260 -1.39 -5.53 20.60
CA ASP A 260 -1.83 -6.35 21.73
C ASP A 260 -0.92 -7.58 21.97
N HIS A 261 -0.32 -8.14 20.92
CA HIS A 261 0.41 -9.40 20.97
C HIS A 261 1.93 -9.31 20.80
N CYS A 262 2.45 -8.17 20.30
CA CYS A 262 3.88 -8.00 20.07
C CYS A 262 4.68 -8.18 21.38
N PRO A 263 5.73 -9.02 21.39
CA PRO A 263 6.53 -9.26 22.59
C PRO A 263 7.32 -8.01 23.03
N VAL A 264 7.47 -7.86 24.36
CA VAL A 264 8.24 -6.77 24.98
C VAL A 264 9.74 -7.10 25.01
N ASP A 265 10.08 -8.39 25.15
CA ASP A 265 11.46 -8.89 25.24
C ASP A 265 11.98 -9.35 23.88
N LEU A 266 13.12 -8.79 23.46
CA LEU A 266 13.68 -8.92 22.12
C LEU A 266 14.56 -10.18 22.00
N THR A 267 14.01 -11.26 21.46
CA THR A 267 14.72 -12.50 21.06
C THR A 267 14.70 -12.68 19.53
N THR A 268 15.29 -13.73 18.98
CA THR A 268 15.27 -14.02 17.53
C THR A 268 13.86 -14.01 16.91
N THR A 269 12.84 -14.43 17.67
CA THR A 269 11.42 -14.35 17.24
C THR A 269 10.91 -12.92 17.02
N THR A 270 11.58 -11.87 17.52
CA THR A 270 11.15 -10.48 17.35
C THR A 270 11.56 -9.86 16.02
N GLN A 271 12.48 -10.48 15.28
CA GLN A 271 12.80 -10.04 13.91
C GLN A 271 11.59 -10.21 12.98
N ASP A 272 10.85 -11.30 13.12
CA ASP A 272 9.66 -11.55 12.30
C ASP A 272 8.50 -10.61 12.66
N TRP A 273 8.33 -10.24 13.94
CA TRP A 273 7.31 -9.26 14.36
C TRP A 273 7.63 -7.83 13.90
N ARG A 274 8.91 -7.47 13.83
CA ARG A 274 9.36 -6.23 13.18
C ARG A 274 9.05 -6.28 11.69
N GLY A 275 9.37 -7.41 11.05
CA GLY A 275 8.99 -7.70 9.68
C GLY A 275 7.51 -7.42 9.45
N LEU A 276 6.62 -8.07 10.19
CA LEU A 276 5.18 -7.85 10.08
C LEU A 276 4.77 -6.37 10.20
N PHE A 277 5.37 -5.62 11.12
CA PHE A 277 5.09 -4.18 11.22
C PHE A 277 5.54 -3.42 9.98
N SER A 278 6.75 -3.70 9.47
CA SER A 278 7.24 -3.12 8.21
C SER A 278 6.34 -3.46 7.03
N GLY A 279 5.88 -4.71 6.92
CA GLY A 279 4.94 -5.13 5.88
C GLY A 279 3.59 -4.42 5.98
N LEU A 280 3.06 -4.26 7.21
CA LEU A 280 1.85 -3.46 7.44
C LEU A 280 2.02 -1.99 7.05
N GLN A 281 3.17 -1.39 7.33
CA GLN A 281 3.45 -0.01 6.94
C GLN A 281 3.48 0.17 5.43
N VAL A 282 4.07 -0.80 4.70
CA VAL A 282 4.11 -0.80 3.23
C VAL A 282 2.69 -0.89 2.65
N ILE A 283 1.89 -1.83 3.12
CA ILE A 283 0.51 -2.00 2.64
C ILE A 283 -0.37 -0.79 2.98
N ASP A 284 -0.22 -0.23 4.19
CA ASP A 284 -0.94 0.98 4.60
C ASP A 284 -0.59 2.17 3.71
N ILE A 285 0.70 2.39 3.44
CA ILE A 285 1.13 3.53 2.63
C ILE A 285 0.73 3.37 1.16
N GLU A 286 0.83 2.16 0.61
CA GLU A 286 0.39 1.82 -0.74
C GLU A 286 -1.13 2.02 -0.87
N HIS A 287 -1.92 1.47 0.06
CA HIS A 287 -3.37 1.67 0.07
C HIS A 287 -3.75 3.15 0.18
N ALA A 288 -3.14 3.88 1.12
CA ALA A 288 -3.44 5.30 1.34
C ALA A 288 -3.04 6.17 0.13
N SER A 289 -1.97 5.80 -0.56
CA SER A 289 -1.48 6.53 -1.74
C SER A 289 -2.48 6.53 -2.90
N MET A 290 -3.20 5.43 -3.10
CA MET A 290 -4.16 5.29 -4.19
C MET A 290 -5.34 6.25 -4.07
N HIS A 291 -5.76 6.55 -2.84
CA HIS A 291 -6.87 7.45 -2.53
C HIS A 291 -6.42 8.85 -2.07
N MET A 292 -5.11 9.14 -2.06
CA MET A 292 -4.56 10.36 -1.45
C MET A 292 -5.10 10.60 -0.04
N SER A 293 -5.15 9.54 0.78
CA SER A 293 -5.57 9.59 2.18
C SER A 293 -4.40 9.56 3.14
N TYR A 294 -4.64 9.88 4.40
CA TYR A 294 -3.60 9.87 5.42
C TYR A 294 -3.29 8.41 5.83
N PRO A 295 -2.01 7.98 5.89
CA PRO A 295 -1.65 6.63 6.32
C PRO A 295 -2.02 6.40 7.79
N LEU A 296 -2.58 5.23 8.10
CA LEU A 296 -3.08 4.91 9.44
C LEU A 296 -1.94 4.62 10.42
N LEU A 297 -0.88 3.95 9.95
CA LEU A 297 0.21 3.50 10.80
C LEU A 297 1.23 4.62 11.05
N PRO A 298 1.82 4.66 12.26
CA PRO A 298 2.87 5.60 12.56
C PRO A 298 4.14 5.26 11.77
N ARG A 299 4.93 6.28 11.43
CA ARG A 299 6.24 6.13 10.76
C ARG A 299 7.22 5.24 11.52
N HIS A 300 7.17 5.27 12.84
CA HIS A 300 8.04 4.46 13.69
C HIS A 300 7.19 3.59 14.60
N ALA A 301 7.62 2.35 14.81
CA ALA A 301 6.96 1.43 15.73
C ALA A 301 6.86 2.06 17.13
N PRO A 302 5.71 2.03 17.84
CA PRO A 302 5.58 2.70 19.13
C PRO A 302 6.44 2.08 20.24
N ALA A 303 6.85 0.82 20.08
CA ALA A 303 7.70 0.13 21.05
C ALA A 303 9.19 0.52 20.87
N PRO A 304 9.84 1.17 21.87
CA PRO A 304 11.22 1.63 21.76
C PRO A 304 12.22 0.46 21.60
N GLY A 305 11.85 -0.74 22.06
CA GLY A 305 12.62 -1.96 21.82
C GLY A 305 12.74 -2.30 20.34
N ILE A 306 11.68 -2.08 19.57
CA ILE A 306 11.62 -2.37 18.12
C ILE A 306 12.31 -1.26 17.33
N GLN A 307 12.12 0.01 17.73
CA GLN A 307 12.82 1.15 17.14
C GLN A 307 14.35 1.04 17.28
N ARG A 308 14.87 0.47 18.37
CA ARG A 308 16.33 0.30 18.56
C ARG A 308 16.95 -0.68 17.58
N LEU A 309 16.17 -1.60 17.01
CA LEU A 309 16.64 -2.46 15.93
C LEU A 309 16.64 -1.73 14.58
N ASP A 310 15.87 -0.65 14.39
CA ASP A 310 15.84 0.11 13.11
C ASP A 310 17.22 0.64 12.70
N SER A 311 18.08 0.94 13.67
CA SER A 311 19.38 1.57 13.43
C SER A 311 20.47 0.70 12.80
N GLN A 312 20.29 -0.60 12.59
CA GLN A 312 21.39 -1.47 12.11
C GLN A 312 21.32 -1.94 10.64
N GLN A 313 20.15 -1.94 9.99
CA GLN A 313 20.00 -2.12 8.53
C GLN A 313 18.52 -1.98 8.16
N GLY A 314 18.14 -0.85 7.55
CA GLY A 314 16.79 -0.69 6.99
C GLY A 314 16.61 -1.56 5.77
N ASN A 315 15.50 -2.29 5.68
CA ASN A 315 15.14 -2.98 4.44
C ASN A 315 14.76 -1.91 3.38
N ALA A 316 14.99 -2.19 2.08
CA ALA A 316 14.80 -1.21 1.02
C ALA A 316 13.35 -0.66 0.98
N PHE A 317 12.37 -1.53 1.19
CA PHE A 317 10.94 -1.20 1.14
C PHE A 317 10.46 -0.35 2.32
N GLN A 318 11.04 -0.51 3.50
CA GLN A 318 10.82 0.34 4.68
C GLN A 318 11.30 1.76 4.38
N GLY A 319 12.45 1.89 3.71
CA GLY A 319 12.92 3.19 3.20
C GLY A 319 11.91 3.85 2.26
N LEU A 320 11.36 3.10 1.30
CA LEU A 320 10.30 3.59 0.40
C LEU A 320 9.07 4.04 1.19
N ALA A 321 8.58 3.20 2.11
CA ALA A 321 7.40 3.51 2.93
C ALA A 321 7.60 4.76 3.79
N GLU A 322 8.78 4.94 4.41
CA GLU A 322 9.09 6.15 5.18
C GLU A 322 9.11 7.42 4.32
N MET A 323 9.68 7.33 3.10
CA MET A 323 9.71 8.44 2.15
C MET A 323 8.31 8.80 1.67
N MET A 324 7.52 7.80 1.28
CA MET A 324 6.13 7.98 0.89
C MET A 324 5.30 8.56 2.02
N HIS A 325 5.46 8.06 3.25
CA HIS A 325 4.73 8.58 4.42
C HIS A 325 5.00 10.07 4.62
N PHE A 326 6.27 10.48 4.54
CA PHE A 326 6.66 11.89 4.65
C PHE A 326 6.03 12.75 3.55
N GLY A 327 6.12 12.32 2.30
CA GLY A 327 5.64 13.09 1.15
C GLY A 327 4.12 13.11 1.04
N LEU A 328 3.49 11.95 1.11
CA LEU A 328 2.04 11.78 1.00
C LEU A 328 1.31 12.58 2.07
N SER A 329 1.72 12.47 3.34
CA SER A 329 1.09 13.18 4.46
C SER A 329 1.01 14.69 4.27
N HIS A 330 1.90 15.28 3.46
CA HIS A 330 1.89 16.71 3.13
C HIS A 330 0.86 17.09 2.05
N PHE A 331 0.63 16.20 1.08
CA PHE A 331 -0.23 16.46 -0.08
C PHE A 331 -1.66 15.93 0.06
N VAL A 332 -1.94 15.09 1.06
CA VAL A 332 -3.29 14.62 1.44
C VAL A 332 -4.23 15.81 1.72
N GLY A 333 -5.48 15.69 1.26
CA GLY A 333 -6.52 16.69 1.54
C GLY A 333 -6.39 18.02 0.78
N ARG A 334 -5.49 18.11 -0.21
CA ARG A 334 -5.28 19.32 -1.03
C ARG A 334 -6.16 19.41 -2.28
N GLY A 335 -7.08 18.46 -2.48
CA GLY A 335 -7.96 18.37 -3.66
C GLY A 335 -7.23 17.96 -4.94
N LEU A 336 -6.12 17.23 -4.82
CA LEU A 336 -5.39 16.68 -5.97
C LEU A 336 -6.13 15.48 -6.55
N PRO A 337 -6.13 15.28 -7.88
CA PRO A 337 -6.69 14.09 -8.48
C PRO A 337 -5.95 12.86 -7.97
N THR A 338 -6.70 11.80 -7.67
CA THR A 338 -6.13 10.53 -7.23
C THR A 338 -5.88 9.64 -8.44
N ILE A 339 -4.82 8.82 -8.43
CA ILE A 339 -4.57 7.85 -9.50
C ILE A 339 -5.77 6.89 -9.60
N TRP A 340 -6.32 6.48 -8.46
CA TRP A 340 -7.51 5.62 -8.43
C TRP A 340 -8.72 6.28 -9.12
N SER A 341 -8.98 7.57 -8.92
CA SER A 341 -10.10 8.27 -9.60
C SER A 341 -9.94 8.35 -11.12
N SER A 342 -8.70 8.34 -11.64
CA SER A 342 -8.46 8.27 -13.09
C SER A 342 -8.75 6.89 -13.68
N ILE A 343 -8.75 5.86 -12.83
CA ILE A 343 -8.85 4.45 -13.20
C ILE A 343 -10.25 3.89 -12.92
N GLY A 344 -10.82 4.17 -11.75
CA GLY A 344 -12.16 3.80 -11.34
C GLY A 344 -13.21 4.61 -12.10
N ALA A 345 -14.12 3.92 -12.80
CA ALA A 345 -15.10 4.51 -13.71
C ALA A 345 -16.22 5.34 -13.04
N ASP A 346 -16.32 5.33 -11.71
CA ASP A 346 -17.51 5.85 -11.00
C ASP A 346 -17.38 7.28 -10.46
N CYS A 347 -16.31 8.01 -10.76
CA CYS A 347 -16.25 9.44 -10.42
C CYS A 347 -16.90 10.31 -11.50
N THR A 348 -18.23 10.25 -11.60
CA THR A 348 -19.02 11.37 -12.12
C THR A 348 -18.69 12.60 -11.28
N GLU A 349 -18.06 13.59 -11.91
CA GLU A 349 -17.88 14.93 -11.39
C GLU A 349 -17.27 14.97 -9.97
N ILE A 350 -15.93 14.87 -9.87
CA ILE A 350 -15.26 15.59 -8.78
C ILE A 350 -15.56 17.06 -9.04
N ALA A 351 -16.65 17.53 -8.42
CA ALA A 351 -16.94 18.94 -8.25
C ALA A 351 -15.63 19.61 -7.89
N SER A 352 -15.30 20.67 -8.62
CA SER A 352 -14.12 21.49 -8.44
C SER A 352 -13.99 21.96 -6.98
N GLU A 353 -13.53 21.08 -6.09
CA GLU A 353 -13.07 21.45 -4.77
C GLU A 353 -11.95 22.45 -5.00
N ALA A 354 -12.01 23.56 -4.27
CA ALA A 354 -11.03 24.64 -4.40
C ALA A 354 -9.64 24.09 -4.10
N ARG A 355 -8.89 23.73 -5.17
CA ARG A 355 -7.52 23.25 -5.06
C ARG A 355 -6.73 24.26 -4.27
N SER A 356 -6.06 23.79 -3.22
CA SER A 356 -5.13 24.64 -2.49
C SER A 356 -4.03 25.10 -3.47
N PRO A 357 -3.64 26.38 -3.47
CA PRO A 357 -2.60 26.86 -4.36
C PRO A 357 -1.27 26.17 -4.04
N PHE A 358 -0.46 25.93 -5.08
CA PHE A 358 0.89 25.42 -4.94
C PHE A 358 1.79 26.47 -4.28
N THR A 359 2.44 26.09 -3.18
CA THR A 359 3.28 26.98 -2.38
C THR A 359 4.77 26.66 -2.54
N PRO A 360 5.67 27.60 -2.19
CA PRO A 360 7.11 27.31 -2.14
C PRO A 360 7.48 26.17 -1.20
N ASN A 361 6.69 25.96 -0.13
CA ASN A 361 6.87 24.84 0.80
C ASN A 361 6.54 23.50 0.12
N ASP A 362 5.47 23.45 -0.68
CA ASP A 362 5.11 22.26 -1.46
C ASP A 362 6.24 21.87 -2.42
N LEU A 363 6.84 22.86 -3.09
CA LEU A 363 8.00 22.66 -3.97
C LEU A 363 9.22 22.11 -3.22
N GLN A 364 9.50 22.62 -2.02
CA GLN A 364 10.62 22.13 -1.21
C GLN A 364 10.41 20.68 -0.78
N ILE A 365 9.20 20.35 -0.34
CA ILE A 365 8.87 19.01 0.15
C ILE A 365 8.92 17.98 -0.99
N ILE A 366 8.34 18.29 -2.15
CA ILE A 366 8.34 17.35 -3.27
C ILE A 366 9.73 17.18 -3.90
N ARG A 367 10.56 18.23 -3.95
CA ARG A 367 11.97 18.11 -4.35
C ARG A 367 12.78 17.28 -3.36
N HIS A 368 12.51 17.44 -2.06
CA HIS A 368 13.16 16.63 -1.04
C HIS A 368 12.75 15.16 -1.14
N TRP A 369 11.48 14.89 -1.43
CA TRP A 369 10.99 13.54 -1.68
C TRP A 369 11.65 12.91 -2.92
N ALA A 370 11.67 13.62 -4.05
CA ALA A 370 12.33 13.17 -5.27
C ALA A 370 13.82 12.86 -5.04
N ARG A 371 14.54 13.75 -4.36
CA ARG A 371 15.96 13.53 -4.01
C ARG A 371 16.16 12.30 -3.14
N LYS A 372 15.30 12.09 -2.13
CA LYS A 372 15.43 10.90 -1.28
C LYS A 372 15.19 9.61 -2.07
N LEU A 373 14.30 9.62 -3.05
CA LEU A 373 14.05 8.46 -3.92
C LEU A 373 15.27 8.17 -4.83
N ASP A 374 15.91 9.23 -5.32
CA ASP A 374 17.18 9.15 -6.06
C ASP A 374 18.32 8.59 -5.18
N ASP A 375 18.47 9.10 -3.95
CA ASP A 375 19.44 8.58 -2.97
C ASP A 375 19.17 7.11 -2.61
N TRP A 376 17.90 6.72 -2.53
CA TRP A 376 17.47 5.36 -2.27
C TRP A 376 17.91 4.39 -3.39
N LEU A 377 17.75 4.79 -4.65
CA LEU A 377 18.19 3.97 -5.78
C LEU A 377 19.71 3.75 -5.73
N ILE A 378 20.49 4.81 -5.47
CA ILE A 378 21.94 4.71 -5.34
C ILE A 378 22.33 3.80 -4.18
N LEU A 379 21.64 3.91 -3.04
CA LEU A 379 21.95 3.12 -1.85
C LEU A 379 21.77 1.62 -2.07
N TYR A 380 20.70 1.21 -2.75
CA TYR A 380 20.34 -0.22 -2.88
C TYR A 380 20.73 -0.85 -4.22
N ASN A 381 20.80 -0.09 -5.30
CA ASN A 381 21.23 -0.56 -6.63
C ASN A 381 22.72 -0.23 -6.91
N GLY A 382 23.34 0.59 -6.07
CA GLY A 382 24.70 1.09 -6.28
C GLY A 382 24.77 2.15 -7.38
N THR A 383 25.99 2.48 -7.79
CA THR A 383 26.26 3.43 -8.90
C THR A 383 26.42 2.72 -10.25
N SER A 384 26.17 1.42 -10.31
CA SER A 384 26.33 0.60 -11.51
C SER A 384 24.95 0.23 -12.06
N GLN A 385 24.81 0.19 -13.38
CA GLN A 385 23.57 -0.27 -14.00
C GLN A 385 23.37 -1.78 -13.73
N PRO A 386 22.17 -2.22 -13.33
CA PRO A 386 21.89 -3.64 -13.13
C PRO A 386 22.00 -4.38 -14.46
N SER A 387 22.49 -5.62 -14.42
CA SER A 387 22.49 -6.49 -15.59
C SER A 387 21.09 -7.08 -15.83
N PRO A 388 20.74 -7.48 -17.06
CA PRO A 388 19.47 -8.17 -17.34
C PRO A 388 19.26 -9.47 -16.54
N SER A 389 20.33 -10.04 -15.96
CA SER A 389 20.29 -11.22 -15.11
C SER A 389 20.10 -10.91 -13.62
N ASP A 390 20.25 -9.66 -13.18
CA ASP A 390 20.11 -9.26 -11.79
C ASP A 390 18.65 -9.00 -11.43
N ARG A 391 17.94 -10.07 -11.05
CA ARG A 391 16.52 -9.99 -10.68
C ARG A 391 16.25 -9.01 -9.53
N GLN A 392 17.16 -8.94 -8.55
CA GLN A 392 16.96 -8.04 -7.41
C GLN A 392 17.15 -6.58 -7.83
N GLY A 393 18.17 -6.28 -8.63
CA GLY A 393 18.38 -4.95 -9.22
C GLY A 393 17.22 -4.51 -10.13
N ILE A 394 16.66 -5.43 -10.91
CA ILE A 394 15.47 -5.17 -11.76
C ILE A 394 14.25 -4.81 -10.90
N LEU A 395 13.99 -5.55 -9.81
CA LEU A 395 12.89 -5.25 -8.90
C LEU A 395 13.06 -3.89 -8.21
N LEU A 396 14.28 -3.56 -7.75
CA LEU A 396 14.58 -2.25 -7.17
C LEU A 396 14.36 -1.12 -8.19
N LEU A 397 14.76 -1.35 -9.45
CA LEU A 397 14.58 -0.39 -10.52
C LEU A 397 13.11 -0.20 -10.90
N LEU A 398 12.33 -1.29 -10.93
CA LEU A 398 10.89 -1.23 -11.13
C LEU A 398 10.24 -0.40 -10.03
N GLN A 399 10.53 -0.70 -8.76
CA GLN A 399 9.98 0.02 -7.61
C GLN A 399 10.38 1.50 -7.62
N TYR A 400 11.61 1.85 -7.99
CA TYR A 400 12.02 3.24 -8.21
C TYR A 400 11.13 3.95 -9.24
N HIS A 401 10.94 3.36 -10.42
CA HIS A 401 10.14 4.00 -11.48
C HIS A 401 8.66 4.10 -11.12
N LEU A 402 8.08 3.10 -10.44
CA LEU A 402 6.69 3.18 -9.95
C LEU A 402 6.52 4.34 -8.97
N HIS A 403 7.41 4.45 -7.97
CA HIS A 403 7.36 5.53 -6.99
C HIS A 403 7.67 6.90 -7.61
N LYS A 404 8.55 6.94 -8.60
CA LYS A 404 8.84 8.17 -9.36
C LYS A 404 7.61 8.64 -10.13
N LEU A 405 6.93 7.75 -10.84
CA LEU A 405 5.67 8.09 -11.52
C LEU A 405 4.61 8.57 -10.51
N TYR A 406 4.54 7.96 -9.33
CA TYR A 406 3.65 8.42 -8.27
C TYR A 406 3.94 9.87 -7.85
N VAL A 407 5.21 10.20 -7.56
CA VAL A 407 5.63 11.56 -7.19
C VAL A 407 5.34 12.57 -8.31
N LEU A 408 5.61 12.22 -9.57
CA LEU A 408 5.32 13.09 -10.71
C LEU A 408 3.81 13.29 -10.91
N SER A 409 3.01 12.24 -10.66
CA SER A 409 1.55 12.29 -10.72
C SER A 409 0.92 13.16 -9.62
N ILE A 410 1.67 13.49 -8.56
CA ILE A 410 1.30 14.52 -7.57
C ILE A 410 1.82 15.90 -8.02
N TYR A 411 3.09 15.97 -8.44
CA TYR A 411 3.78 17.22 -8.75
C TYR A 411 3.10 18.04 -9.85
N HIS A 412 2.74 17.41 -10.96
CA HIS A 412 2.15 18.13 -12.11
C HIS A 412 0.75 18.67 -11.78
N PRO A 413 -0.22 17.86 -11.28
CA PRO A 413 -1.51 18.38 -10.87
C PRO A 413 -1.45 19.41 -9.76
N ALA A 414 -0.52 19.29 -8.82
CA ALA A 414 -0.36 20.26 -7.74
C ALA A 414 0.02 21.65 -8.27
N ARG A 415 0.79 21.72 -9.37
CA ARG A 415 1.14 22.96 -10.06
C ARG A 415 0.05 23.48 -11.01
N GLY A 416 -1.08 22.79 -11.11
CA GLY A 416 -2.18 23.13 -12.00
C GLY A 416 -2.05 22.55 -13.41
N PHE A 417 -1.07 21.69 -13.65
CA PHE A 417 -0.96 20.97 -14.91
C PHE A 417 -1.87 19.75 -14.86
N ASP A 418 -2.85 19.74 -15.75
CA ASP A 418 -3.48 18.48 -16.10
C ASP A 418 -2.44 17.61 -16.83
N LEU A 419 -2.45 16.30 -16.59
CA LEU A 419 -1.56 15.36 -17.27
C LEU A 419 -1.97 15.18 -18.74
N SER A 420 -3.02 15.88 -19.18
CA SER A 420 -3.46 16.02 -20.56
C SER A 420 -2.53 16.89 -21.43
N PRO A 421 -2.68 16.84 -22.77
CA PRO A 421 -1.74 17.39 -23.75
C PRO A 421 -1.49 18.90 -23.62
N ALA A 422 -2.52 19.64 -23.19
CA ALA A 422 -2.58 21.08 -23.40
C ALA A 422 -1.68 21.91 -22.47
N ASN A 423 -1.29 21.38 -21.30
CA ASN A 423 -0.77 22.23 -20.22
C ASN A 423 0.67 21.92 -19.78
N ILE A 424 1.19 20.70 -19.92
CA ILE A 424 2.54 20.32 -19.45
C ILE A 424 3.62 20.54 -20.53
N SER A 425 4.82 20.98 -20.12
CA SER A 425 5.92 21.24 -21.06
C SER A 425 6.45 19.95 -21.71
N ALA A 426 7.04 20.07 -22.91
CA ALA A 426 7.57 18.91 -23.63
C ALA A 426 8.66 18.15 -22.84
N ALA A 427 9.49 18.86 -22.07
CA ALA A 427 10.55 18.27 -21.26
C ALA A 427 10.00 17.51 -20.04
N GLU A 428 9.03 18.09 -19.32
CA GLU A 428 8.36 17.42 -18.20
C GLU A 428 7.59 16.18 -18.67
N ARG A 429 6.93 16.29 -19.83
CA ARG A 429 6.25 15.15 -20.46
C ARG A 429 7.24 14.06 -20.88
N HIS A 430 8.41 14.44 -21.39
CA HIS A 430 9.45 13.46 -21.73
C HIS A 430 9.89 12.65 -20.51
N GLU A 431 10.10 13.29 -19.35
CA GLU A 431 10.48 12.60 -18.11
C GLU A 431 9.41 11.57 -17.67
N LEU A 432 8.14 11.95 -17.69
CA LEU A 432 7.02 11.05 -17.41
C LEU A 432 7.01 9.83 -18.35
N LEU A 433 7.11 10.07 -19.66
CA LEU A 433 7.05 9.02 -20.67
C LEU A 433 8.27 8.09 -20.62
N VAL A 434 9.46 8.58 -20.25
CA VAL A 434 10.65 7.73 -20.07
C VAL A 434 10.44 6.77 -18.91
N SER A 435 9.99 7.26 -17.74
CA SER A 435 9.71 6.39 -16.60
C SER A 435 8.55 5.43 -16.87
N ALA A 436 7.51 5.86 -17.58
CA ALA A 436 6.39 4.99 -17.95
C ALA A 436 6.82 3.85 -18.90
N ARG A 437 7.69 4.14 -19.87
CA ARG A 437 8.32 3.09 -20.72
C ARG A 437 9.16 2.13 -19.91
N ALA A 438 9.98 2.65 -18.99
CA ALA A 438 10.83 1.82 -18.15
C ALA A 438 9.99 0.83 -17.33
N VAL A 439 8.88 1.27 -16.73
CA VAL A 439 7.94 0.40 -15.99
C VAL A 439 7.43 -0.74 -16.86
N LEU A 440 6.86 -0.44 -18.04
CA LEU A 440 6.29 -1.48 -18.91
C LEU A 440 7.34 -2.47 -19.43
N ARG A 441 8.58 -2.00 -19.68
CA ARG A 441 9.66 -2.87 -20.13
C ARG A 441 10.23 -3.74 -19.02
N LEU A 442 10.45 -3.20 -17.82
CA LEU A 442 10.94 -3.96 -16.66
C LEU A 442 9.93 -5.05 -16.23
N ARG A 443 8.65 -4.78 -16.44
CA ARG A 443 7.54 -5.70 -16.14
C ARG A 443 7.39 -6.85 -17.14
N ARG A 444 7.94 -6.77 -18.35
CA ARG A 444 7.58 -7.63 -19.50
C ARG A 444 7.71 -9.15 -19.23
N ASP A 445 8.57 -9.55 -18.31
CA ASP A 445 8.83 -10.96 -17.97
C ASP A 445 8.52 -11.32 -16.50
N ASP A 446 7.92 -10.41 -15.73
CA ASP A 446 7.71 -10.61 -14.29
C ASP A 446 6.29 -11.08 -13.94
N ALA A 447 6.14 -12.39 -13.73
CA ALA A 447 4.90 -13.00 -13.24
C ALA A 447 4.69 -12.84 -11.71
N SER A 448 5.58 -12.13 -11.01
CA SER A 448 5.57 -12.00 -9.54
C SER A 448 4.89 -10.74 -8.98
N ILE A 449 4.15 -9.99 -9.83
CA ILE A 449 3.35 -8.82 -9.39
C ILE A 449 2.08 -9.26 -8.66
N TRP A 450 2.08 -9.11 -7.34
CA TRP A 450 1.04 -9.65 -6.44
C TRP A 450 0.35 -8.57 -5.59
N SER A 451 0.84 -7.32 -5.61
CA SER A 451 0.12 -6.19 -5.01
C SER A 451 -0.78 -5.52 -6.05
N ASN A 452 -1.98 -5.14 -5.62
CA ASN A 452 -2.85 -4.32 -6.44
C ASN A 452 -2.21 -2.95 -6.70
N TRP A 453 -1.42 -2.40 -5.76
CA TRP A 453 -0.72 -1.14 -5.98
C TRP A 453 0.20 -1.15 -7.20
N ASP A 454 1.07 -2.16 -7.32
CA ASP A 454 1.97 -2.31 -8.46
C ASP A 454 1.15 -2.41 -9.76
N LEU A 455 0.11 -3.25 -9.78
CA LEU A 455 -0.74 -3.46 -10.95
C LEU A 455 -1.43 -2.17 -11.42
N VAL A 456 -1.92 -1.37 -10.46
CA VAL A 456 -2.56 -0.08 -10.72
C VAL A 456 -1.53 0.92 -11.26
N MET A 457 -0.35 1.02 -10.66
CA MET A 457 0.71 1.91 -11.12
C MET A 457 1.27 1.54 -12.50
N ILE A 458 1.38 0.24 -12.81
CA ILE A 458 1.78 -0.24 -14.14
C ILE A 458 0.70 0.10 -15.17
N THR A 459 -0.58 -0.07 -14.82
CA THR A 459 -1.70 0.32 -15.71
C THR A 459 -1.74 1.84 -15.91
N TRP A 460 -1.45 2.61 -14.86
CA TRP A 460 -1.31 4.06 -14.95
C TRP A 460 -0.17 4.46 -15.89
N ALA A 461 0.98 3.79 -15.83
CA ALA A 461 2.08 3.97 -16.78
C ALA A 461 1.64 3.69 -18.23
N ALA A 462 0.85 2.64 -18.48
CA ALA A 462 0.30 2.36 -19.80
C ALA A 462 -0.63 3.48 -20.31
N ILE A 463 -1.48 4.03 -19.44
CA ILE A 463 -2.36 5.16 -19.77
C ILE A 463 -1.54 6.41 -20.10
N LEU A 464 -0.49 6.71 -19.32
CA LEU A 464 0.41 7.84 -19.59
C LEU A 464 1.12 7.70 -20.94
N LEU A 465 1.57 6.48 -21.29
CA LEU A 465 2.15 6.25 -22.62
C LEU A 465 1.14 6.40 -23.73
N LEU A 466 -0.09 5.91 -23.53
CA LEU A 466 -1.17 6.05 -24.51
C LEU A 466 -1.45 7.53 -24.82
N GLN A 467 -1.51 8.38 -23.80
CA GLN A 467 -1.61 9.84 -23.95
C GLN A 467 -0.41 10.41 -24.72
N GLY A 468 0.80 9.91 -24.45
CA GLY A 468 1.99 10.28 -25.22
C GLY A 468 1.92 9.90 -26.71
N VAL A 469 1.21 8.82 -27.05
CA VAL A 469 0.97 8.39 -28.44
C VAL A 469 -0.02 9.33 -29.12
N GLU A 470 -1.14 9.69 -28.47
CA GLU A 470 -2.10 10.67 -28.98
C GLU A 470 -1.44 12.02 -29.31
N ASP A 471 -0.43 12.41 -28.51
CA ASP A 471 0.32 13.65 -28.65
C ASP A 471 1.42 13.62 -29.71
N GLY A 472 1.61 12.50 -30.42
CA GLY A 472 2.69 12.32 -31.39
C GLY A 472 4.09 12.15 -30.77
N MET A 473 4.19 11.98 -29.45
CA MET A 473 5.43 11.74 -28.70
C MET A 473 5.72 10.23 -28.54
N THR A 474 5.40 9.45 -29.57
CA THR A 474 5.48 7.99 -29.59
C THR A 474 6.90 7.48 -29.86
N HIS A 475 7.30 6.42 -29.16
CA HIS A 475 8.41 5.55 -29.53
C HIS A 475 7.89 4.34 -30.32
N GLN A 476 8.75 3.68 -31.11
CA GLN A 476 8.35 2.56 -31.98
C GLN A 476 7.68 1.38 -31.24
N ASP A 477 7.99 1.20 -29.96
CA ASP A 477 7.50 0.05 -29.17
C ASP A 477 6.31 0.40 -28.26
N ASP A 478 5.92 1.67 -28.15
CA ASP A 478 4.98 2.12 -27.10
C ASP A 478 3.64 1.40 -27.20
N LEU A 479 3.05 1.34 -28.41
CA LEU A 479 1.81 0.60 -28.67
C LEU A 479 1.94 -0.90 -28.39
N TYR A 480 3.10 -1.49 -28.69
CA TYR A 480 3.34 -2.91 -28.40
C TYR A 480 3.39 -3.16 -26.90
N LEU A 481 4.06 -2.28 -26.13
CA LEU A 481 4.13 -2.39 -24.67
C LEU A 481 2.75 -2.24 -24.02
N ILE A 482 1.95 -1.29 -24.49
CA ILE A 482 0.57 -1.08 -24.02
C ILE A 482 -0.27 -2.33 -24.33
N GLN A 483 -0.20 -2.86 -25.55
CA GLN A 483 -0.95 -4.05 -25.95
C GLN A 483 -0.52 -5.30 -25.15
N ALA A 484 0.77 -5.46 -24.88
CA ALA A 484 1.29 -6.57 -24.08
C ALA A 484 0.82 -6.49 -22.61
N HIS A 485 0.72 -5.28 -22.04
CA HIS A 485 0.12 -5.08 -20.73
C HIS A 485 -1.38 -5.39 -20.74
N LEU A 486 -2.12 -4.89 -21.74
CA LEU A 486 -3.55 -5.16 -21.91
C LEU A 486 -3.84 -6.67 -21.97
N GLN A 487 -3.11 -7.41 -22.80
CA GLN A 487 -3.24 -8.87 -22.90
C GLN A 487 -2.95 -9.59 -21.59
N SER A 488 -2.05 -9.05 -20.77
CA SER A 488 -1.76 -9.65 -19.48
C SER A 488 -2.80 -9.30 -18.40
N LEU A 489 -3.59 -8.26 -18.59
CA LEU A 489 -4.77 -7.99 -17.76
C LEU A 489 -5.96 -8.87 -18.16
N GLU A 490 -5.98 -9.38 -19.39
CA GLU A 490 -7.04 -10.22 -19.92
C GLU A 490 -7.15 -11.55 -19.17
N ARG A 491 -8.31 -11.76 -18.53
CA ARG A 491 -8.64 -13.03 -17.88
C ARG A 491 -9.89 -13.61 -18.52
N HIS A 492 -9.78 -14.85 -19.01
CA HIS A 492 -10.78 -15.49 -19.85
C HIS A 492 -12.05 -15.97 -19.10
N ASN A 493 -12.12 -15.78 -17.77
CA ASN A 493 -13.31 -16.06 -16.96
C ASN A 493 -13.86 -14.78 -16.34
N GLN A 494 -14.94 -14.25 -16.92
CA GLN A 494 -15.57 -12.98 -16.56
C GLN A 494 -16.83 -13.12 -15.68
N SER A 495 -17.00 -14.20 -14.92
CA SER A 495 -18.19 -14.33 -14.07
C SER A 495 -18.17 -13.41 -12.84
N VAL A 496 -17.01 -12.83 -12.50
CA VAL A 496 -16.81 -12.05 -11.27
C VAL A 496 -16.01 -10.78 -11.59
N PRO A 497 -16.46 -9.60 -11.15
CA PRO A 497 -15.68 -8.39 -11.28
C PRO A 497 -14.40 -8.52 -10.45
N THR A 498 -13.25 -8.33 -11.08
CA THR A 498 -11.94 -8.31 -10.44
C THR A 498 -11.22 -7.02 -10.82
N ILE A 499 -10.21 -6.60 -10.03
CA ILE A 499 -9.39 -5.44 -10.37
C ILE A 499 -8.74 -5.60 -11.76
N HIS A 500 -8.34 -6.81 -12.16
CA HIS A 500 -7.80 -7.07 -13.50
C HIS A 500 -8.81 -6.76 -14.60
N ALA A 501 -10.07 -7.18 -14.44
CA ALA A 501 -11.13 -6.86 -15.39
C ALA A 501 -11.42 -5.35 -15.45
N LEU A 502 -11.43 -4.68 -14.29
CA LEU A 502 -11.60 -3.23 -14.20
C LEU A 502 -10.48 -2.49 -14.95
N LEU A 503 -9.23 -2.84 -14.68
CA LEU A 503 -8.05 -2.25 -15.32
C LEU A 503 -8.00 -2.55 -16.82
N PHE A 504 -8.36 -3.77 -17.22
CA PHE A 504 -8.48 -4.17 -18.62
C PHE A 504 -9.50 -3.28 -19.35
N GLN A 505 -10.73 -3.22 -18.84
CA GLN A 505 -11.81 -2.42 -19.44
C GLN A 505 -11.43 -0.93 -19.52
N ARG A 506 -10.78 -0.41 -18.47
CA ARG A 506 -10.34 0.98 -18.46
C ARG A 506 -9.28 1.26 -19.51
N LEU A 507 -8.24 0.43 -19.60
CA LEU A 507 -7.17 0.62 -20.58
C LEU A 507 -7.70 0.44 -22.01
N GLU A 508 -8.52 -0.60 -22.24
CA GLU A 508 -9.18 -0.84 -23.52
C GLU A 508 -10.07 0.34 -23.94
N SER A 509 -10.88 0.87 -23.02
CA SER A 509 -11.73 2.02 -23.30
C SER A 509 -10.92 3.27 -23.67
N ASN A 510 -9.80 3.53 -22.99
CA ASN A 510 -8.91 4.63 -23.36
C ASN A 510 -8.27 4.39 -24.74
N MET A 511 -7.85 3.16 -25.04
CA MET A 511 -7.30 2.82 -26.35
C MET A 511 -8.31 3.01 -27.48
N GLN A 512 -9.59 2.67 -27.24
CA GLN A 512 -10.68 2.87 -28.20
C GLN A 512 -11.09 4.34 -28.34
N ALA A 513 -10.97 5.13 -27.27
CA ALA A 513 -11.25 6.55 -27.26
C ALA A 513 -10.16 7.40 -27.94
N MET A 514 -9.02 6.79 -28.31
CA MET A 514 -7.98 7.48 -29.06
C MET A 514 -8.52 8.04 -30.37
N HIS A 515 -8.43 9.36 -30.51
CA HIS A 515 -8.69 10.02 -31.78
C HIS A 515 -7.40 9.99 -32.59
N THR A 516 -7.49 9.61 -33.86
CA THR A 516 -6.33 9.55 -34.77
C THR A 516 -5.58 10.90 -34.74
N PRO A 517 -4.27 10.91 -34.43
CA PRO A 517 -3.53 12.17 -34.35
C PRO A 517 -3.50 12.84 -35.74
N PRO A 518 -3.56 14.17 -35.83
CA PRO A 518 -3.22 14.85 -37.06
C PRO A 518 -1.75 14.54 -37.40
N ASP A 519 -1.48 14.16 -38.65
CA ASP A 519 -0.13 13.95 -39.18
C ASP A 519 0.73 15.20 -38.97
N THR A 520 1.51 15.24 -37.89
CA THR A 520 2.58 16.24 -37.73
C THR A 520 3.93 15.53 -37.76
N SER A 521 4.31 15.15 -38.98
CA SER A 521 5.71 15.10 -39.38
C SER A 521 6.31 16.51 -39.26
N SER A 522 6.67 16.92 -38.05
CA SER A 522 7.53 18.06 -37.81
C SER A 522 8.37 17.72 -36.60
N ALA A 523 9.65 17.42 -36.88
CA ALA A 523 10.67 17.25 -35.87
C ALA A 523 10.61 18.44 -34.89
N LEU A 524 10.12 18.18 -33.68
CA LEU A 524 10.04 19.19 -32.63
C LEU A 524 11.47 19.52 -32.20
N VAL A 525 11.90 20.72 -32.54
CA VAL A 525 13.17 21.29 -32.08
C VAL A 525 13.04 21.54 -30.57
N PHE A 526 13.88 20.84 -29.80
CA PHE A 526 14.05 21.07 -28.37
C PHE A 526 14.50 22.51 -28.11
N PRO A 527 13.80 23.30 -27.28
CA PRO A 527 14.36 24.54 -26.77
C PRO A 527 15.54 24.20 -25.86
N GLY A 528 16.71 24.79 -26.12
CA GLY A 528 17.86 24.69 -25.23
C GLY A 528 17.55 25.26 -23.82
N PRO A 529 18.35 24.91 -22.79
CA PRO A 529 18.08 25.25 -21.40
C PRO A 529 18.10 26.77 -21.19
N GLY A 530 16.91 27.38 -21.12
CA GLY A 530 16.72 28.74 -20.63
C GLY A 530 16.97 28.78 -19.13
N SER A 531 18.03 29.46 -18.72
CA SER A 531 18.39 29.73 -17.33
C SER A 531 17.25 30.38 -16.55
N GLY A 532 16.75 29.74 -15.48
CA GLY A 532 15.85 30.37 -14.52
C GLY A 532 15.16 29.45 -13.53
N ASP A 533 14.42 28.45 -14.00
CA ASP A 533 13.63 27.54 -13.16
C ASP A 533 13.89 26.08 -13.53
N SER A 534 14.62 25.34 -12.69
CA SER A 534 14.78 23.89 -12.85
C SER A 534 13.44 23.23 -12.57
N TRP A 535 12.66 22.99 -13.62
CA TRP A 535 11.36 22.29 -13.57
C TRP A 535 11.51 20.82 -13.13
N THR A 536 12.66 20.22 -13.43
CA THR A 536 13.04 18.87 -13.02
C THR A 536 13.26 18.81 -11.51
N ILE A 537 12.60 17.83 -10.87
CA ILE A 537 12.76 17.57 -9.44
C ILE A 537 13.65 16.35 -9.16
N PHE A 538 13.87 15.50 -10.16
CA PHE A 538 14.78 14.37 -10.13
C PHE A 538 16.12 14.69 -10.80
N ASP A 539 17.16 14.03 -10.33
CA ASP A 539 18.52 14.17 -10.85
C ASP A 539 18.63 13.52 -12.24
N GLN A 540 19.14 14.29 -13.21
CA GLN A 540 19.30 13.84 -14.59
C GLN A 540 20.44 12.82 -14.75
N GLU A 541 21.45 12.85 -13.88
CA GLU A 541 22.52 11.85 -13.88
C GLU A 541 21.99 10.50 -13.38
N ILE A 542 21.18 10.53 -12.32
CA ILE A 542 20.53 9.33 -11.78
C ILE A 542 19.48 8.79 -12.76
N MET A 543 18.83 9.67 -13.52
CA MET A 543 17.98 9.25 -14.64
C MET A 543 18.74 8.43 -15.69
N SER A 544 19.99 8.75 -15.99
CA SER A 544 20.80 7.94 -16.91
C SER A 544 21.19 6.57 -16.30
N LEU A 545 21.39 6.52 -14.99
CA LEU A 545 21.61 5.27 -14.25
C LEU A 545 20.35 4.39 -14.22
N ALA A 546 19.19 5.00 -14.01
CA ALA A 546 17.89 4.33 -13.92
C ALA A 546 17.35 3.86 -15.28
N ASN A 547 17.97 4.26 -16.39
CA ASN A 547 17.56 3.93 -17.75
C ASN A 547 18.72 3.30 -18.52
N PRO A 548 19.12 2.06 -18.18
CA PRO A 548 20.25 1.41 -18.85
C PRO A 548 19.97 1.14 -20.32
N ALA A 549 21.01 1.14 -21.16
CA ALA A 549 20.86 1.02 -22.61
C ALA A 549 20.09 -0.24 -23.03
N TRP A 550 20.37 -1.38 -22.37
CA TRP A 550 19.67 -2.65 -22.62
C TRP A 550 18.16 -2.59 -22.38
N LEU A 551 17.67 -1.63 -21.57
CA LEU A 551 16.24 -1.45 -21.32
C LEU A 551 15.55 -0.77 -22.51
N PHE A 552 16.28 -0.05 -23.35
CA PHE A 552 15.71 0.71 -24.49
C PHE A 552 16.21 0.21 -25.85
N GLU A 553 17.26 -0.62 -25.88
CA GLU A 553 17.70 -1.32 -27.07
C GLU A 553 16.69 -2.40 -27.46
N GLY A 554 15.97 -2.15 -28.56
CA GLY A 554 14.98 -3.08 -29.09
C GLY A 554 15.60 -4.45 -29.41
N SER A 555 14.88 -5.51 -29.06
CA SER A 555 15.13 -6.86 -29.55
C SER A 555 15.12 -6.84 -31.08
N THR A 556 16.30 -6.86 -31.70
CA THR A 556 16.51 -6.93 -33.16
C THR A 556 15.98 -8.22 -33.82
N GLN A 557 15.14 -9.00 -33.13
CA GLN A 557 14.57 -10.24 -33.65
C GLN A 557 13.31 -10.05 -34.53
N PHE A 558 12.72 -8.86 -34.59
CA PHE A 558 11.50 -8.64 -35.39
C PHE A 558 11.72 -8.27 -36.87
N GLN A 559 12.96 -8.28 -37.39
CA GLN A 559 13.22 -8.06 -38.82
C GLN A 559 13.10 -9.32 -39.71
N GLN A 560 12.75 -10.50 -39.18
CA GLN A 560 12.69 -11.73 -39.99
C GLN A 560 11.28 -12.24 -40.38
N PHE A 561 10.20 -11.55 -40.02
CA PHE A 561 8.84 -11.95 -40.44
C PHE A 561 8.05 -10.84 -41.16
N GLN A 562 8.72 -10.03 -41.97
CA GLN A 562 8.07 -9.25 -43.03
C GLN A 562 8.66 -9.63 -44.39
N THR A 563 8.33 -10.82 -44.88
CA THR A 563 8.27 -11.04 -46.32
C THR A 563 7.00 -10.37 -46.85
N PRO A 564 7.09 -9.41 -47.78
CA PRO A 564 5.90 -8.80 -48.36
C PRO A 564 5.16 -9.84 -49.20
N PHE A 565 3.88 -10.06 -48.88
CA PHE A 565 2.95 -10.78 -49.74
C PHE A 565 2.81 -10.03 -51.06
N ALA A 566 3.52 -10.50 -52.09
CA ALA A 566 3.32 -10.09 -53.47
C ALA A 566 2.12 -10.85 -54.05
N VAL A 567 1.11 -10.08 -54.49
CA VAL A 567 -0.05 -10.58 -55.25
C VAL A 567 0.43 -11.08 -56.63
N PRO A 568 0.03 -12.30 -57.09
CA PRO A 568 0.55 -12.86 -58.33
C PRO A 568 -0.11 -12.24 -59.56
N GLN A 569 0.65 -11.48 -60.34
CA GLN A 569 0.30 -11.12 -61.72
C GLN A 569 0.95 -12.13 -62.68
N LEU A 570 0.10 -12.92 -63.35
CA LEU A 570 0.49 -13.77 -64.48
C LEU A 570 0.92 -12.91 -65.66
N GLN A 571 2.14 -13.07 -66.18
CA GLN A 571 2.41 -12.85 -67.61
C GLN A 571 3.70 -13.52 -68.12
N ASN A 572 3.47 -14.51 -68.99
CA ASN A 572 4.17 -14.84 -70.25
C ASN A 572 5.71 -14.73 -70.35
N THR A 573 6.31 -15.93 -70.28
CA THR A 573 7.34 -16.52 -71.16
C THR A 573 8.02 -15.71 -72.29
N LEU A 574 9.35 -15.86 -72.30
CA LEU A 574 10.30 -16.12 -73.42
C LEU A 574 11.07 -14.93 -74.07
N PRO A 575 12.25 -15.15 -74.71
CA PRO A 575 13.59 -15.10 -74.08
C PRO A 575 14.64 -14.34 -74.95
N SER A 576 15.90 -14.24 -74.51
CA SER A 576 17.12 -14.24 -75.37
C SER A 576 18.35 -14.03 -74.48
N ALA A 577 19.15 -15.08 -74.21
CA ALA A 577 20.31 -15.53 -75.00
C ALA A 577 21.50 -14.56 -74.93
N GLY A 578 22.68 -15.08 -74.51
CA GLY A 578 23.93 -14.36 -74.75
C GLY A 578 25.13 -14.60 -73.85
N GLY A 579 25.44 -15.85 -73.46
CA GLY A 579 26.82 -16.38 -73.41
C GLY A 579 27.88 -15.78 -72.46
N PRO A 580 29.03 -16.48 -72.31
CA PRO A 580 29.78 -16.53 -71.05
C PRO A 580 31.23 -16.03 -71.15
N ILE A 581 31.85 -15.68 -70.01
CA ILE A 581 33.31 -15.78 -69.82
C ILE A 581 33.61 -16.20 -68.37
N ILE A 582 34.32 -17.33 -68.22
CA ILE A 582 34.94 -17.86 -66.99
C ILE A 582 36.47 -17.69 -67.16
N PRO A 583 37.24 -17.43 -66.09
CA PRO A 583 38.25 -18.41 -65.62
C PRO A 583 38.21 -18.53 -64.08
N VAL A 584 37.87 -19.68 -63.48
CA VAL A 584 38.75 -20.76 -63.00
C VAL A 584 40.04 -20.30 -62.31
N SER A 585 40.14 -20.59 -61.00
CA SER A 585 41.28 -21.20 -60.26
C SER A 585 40.90 -21.23 -58.77
N ALA A 586 40.40 -22.34 -58.21
CA ALA A 586 41.13 -23.49 -57.64
C ALA A 586 41.46 -23.32 -56.13
N PRO A 587 41.46 -24.42 -55.35
CA PRO A 587 41.13 -24.42 -53.92
C PRO A 587 42.34 -24.72 -53.01
N ALA A 588 42.20 -24.49 -51.70
CA ALA A 588 42.97 -25.20 -50.70
C ALA A 588 42.19 -25.30 -49.38
N THR A 589 41.93 -26.54 -49.00
CA THR A 589 41.59 -27.06 -47.69
C THR A 589 42.65 -26.76 -46.64
N GLU A 590 42.24 -26.31 -45.46
CA GLU A 590 42.25 -27.08 -44.20
C GLU A 590 41.28 -26.46 -43.19
#